data_AF-A0A929V1A4-F1
#
_entry.id   AF-A0A929V1A4-F1
#
_cell.length_a   1.000
_cell.length_b   1.000
_cell.length_c   1.000
_cell.angle_alpha   90.00
_cell.angle_beta   90.00
_cell.angle_gamma   90.00
#
_symmetry.space_group_name_H-M   'P 1'
#
loop_
_entity.id
_entity.type
_entity.pdbx_description
1 polymer ?
#
loop_
_entity_poly.entity_id
_entity_poly.type
_entity_poly.pdbx_seq_one_letter_code
_entity_poly.pdbx_strand_id
1 'polypeptide(L)'
;MLIKKRFLNKKLKTLAIIMTVGVIVGGALFTLPMDNAKGAGSPYPPTDSENWNPEPVWRDEFDGNSLDGTKWTSLNGGWKDENQQVRNCYTRSDENINVSGGSLNLIGLYKPGATCTGGNTKT
;
A
#
# COMPACT_ATOMS: atom_id res chain seq x y z
N MET A 1 -25.71 49.97 -26.58
CA MET A 1 -24.57 49.08 -26.24
C MET A 1 -24.42 48.87 -24.71
N LEU A 2 -25.49 48.50 -23.99
CA LEU A 2 -25.49 48.39 -22.51
C LEU A 2 -25.76 46.96 -22.00
N ILE A 3 -26.53 46.18 -22.76
CA ILE A 3 -26.95 44.82 -22.39
C ILE A 3 -25.78 43.83 -22.48
N LYS A 4 -24.95 43.90 -23.53
CA LYS A 4 -23.76 43.04 -23.70
C LYS A 4 -22.72 43.23 -22.57
N LYS A 5 -22.51 44.46 -22.11
CA LYS A 5 -21.54 44.80 -21.05
C LYS A 5 -22.00 44.29 -19.67
N ARG A 6 -23.31 44.34 -19.39
CA ARG A 6 -23.91 43.74 -18.18
C ARG A 6 -23.82 42.21 -18.18
N PHE A 7 -23.97 41.57 -19.34
CA PHE A 7 -23.90 40.12 -19.47
C PHE A 7 -22.46 39.59 -19.27
N LEU A 8 -21.47 40.28 -19.84
CA LEU A 8 -20.06 39.94 -19.70
C LEU A 8 -19.58 40.09 -18.24
N ASN A 9 -20.03 41.14 -17.53
CA ASN A 9 -19.71 41.35 -16.11
C ASN A 9 -20.36 40.30 -15.20
N LYS A 10 -21.53 39.75 -15.54
CA LYS A 10 -22.12 38.64 -14.78
C LYS A 10 -21.31 37.35 -14.95
N LYS A 11 -20.95 37.00 -16.20
CA LYS A 11 -20.18 35.78 -16.47
C LYS A 11 -18.77 35.82 -15.87
N LEU A 12 -18.10 36.97 -15.91
CA LEU A 12 -16.76 37.15 -15.33
C LEU A 12 -16.75 37.02 -13.80
N LYS A 13 -17.81 37.51 -13.12
CA LYS A 13 -17.97 37.37 -11.66
C LYS A 13 -18.24 35.92 -11.25
N THR A 14 -19.00 35.16 -12.03
CA THR A 14 -19.28 33.74 -11.73
C THR A 14 -18.04 32.87 -11.89
N LEU A 15 -17.20 33.13 -12.92
CA LEU A 15 -15.94 32.41 -13.13
C LEU A 15 -14.91 32.67 -12.02
N ALA A 16 -14.83 33.90 -11.51
CA ALA A 16 -13.93 34.24 -10.40
C ALA A 16 -14.31 33.54 -9.09
N ILE A 17 -15.59 33.32 -8.83
CA ILE A 17 -16.09 32.62 -7.62
C ILE A 17 -15.80 31.11 -7.68
N ILE A 18 -15.85 30.50 -8.87
CA ILE A 18 -15.58 29.06 -9.03
C ILE A 18 -14.10 28.73 -8.81
N MET A 19 -13.20 29.61 -9.26
CA MET A 19 -11.74 29.45 -9.08
C MET A 19 -11.31 29.52 -7.60
N THR A 20 -11.95 30.34 -6.76
CA THR A 20 -11.63 30.41 -5.33
C THR A 20 -12.13 29.20 -4.54
N VAL A 21 -13.26 28.59 -4.93
CA VAL A 21 -13.78 27.38 -4.25
C VAL A 21 -12.96 26.14 -4.61
N GLY A 22 -12.49 26.02 -5.87
CA GLY A 22 -11.68 24.88 -6.31
C GLY A 22 -10.32 24.76 -5.60
N VAL A 23 -9.68 25.90 -5.27
CA VAL A 23 -8.38 25.92 -4.57
C VAL A 23 -8.52 25.53 -3.09
N ILE A 24 -9.66 25.83 -2.45
CA ILE A 24 -9.91 25.49 -1.04
C ILE A 24 -10.17 23.98 -0.87
N VAL A 25 -10.81 23.32 -1.85
CA VAL A 25 -11.06 21.87 -1.78
C VAL A 25 -9.84 21.05 -2.22
N GLY A 26 -9.02 21.55 -3.15
CA GLY A 26 -7.81 20.85 -3.61
C GLY A 26 -6.65 20.84 -2.61
N GLY A 27 -6.51 21.87 -1.76
CA GLY A 27 -5.43 21.96 -0.77
C GLY A 27 -5.65 21.14 0.51
N ALA A 28 -6.90 20.78 0.82
CA ALA A 28 -7.23 20.09 2.07
C ALA A 28 -6.92 18.59 2.07
N LEU A 29 -6.59 17.99 0.93
CA LEU A 29 -6.29 16.55 0.83
C LEU A 29 -4.87 16.17 1.28
N PHE A 30 -3.98 17.15 1.55
CA PHE A 30 -2.61 16.89 2.00
C PHE A 30 -2.35 17.22 3.48
N THR A 31 -3.35 17.70 4.22
CA THR A 31 -3.22 18.01 5.66
C THR A 31 -4.05 17.09 6.53
N LEU A 32 -4.31 15.85 6.10
CA LEU A 32 -4.69 14.85 7.09
C LEU A 32 -3.49 14.75 8.06
N PRO A 33 -3.67 15.02 9.36
CA PRO A 33 -2.68 14.57 10.31
C PRO A 33 -2.55 13.08 10.05
N MET A 34 -1.35 12.64 9.70
CA MET A 34 -0.97 11.26 9.95
C MET A 34 -1.07 11.16 11.46
N ASP A 35 -2.25 10.83 11.97
CA ASP A 35 -2.43 10.49 13.36
C ASP A 35 -1.46 9.33 13.56
N ASN A 36 -0.35 9.64 14.22
CA ASN A 36 0.57 8.65 14.72
C ASN A 36 -0.32 7.58 15.35
N ALA A 37 -0.25 6.33 14.86
CA ALA A 37 -0.88 5.19 15.50
C ALA A 37 -0.18 4.87 16.84
N LYS A 38 0.08 5.90 17.65
CA LYS A 38 0.69 5.90 18.96
C LYS A 38 -0.45 5.99 19.96
N GLY A 39 -0.71 4.91 20.69
CA GLY A 39 -1.47 5.03 21.93
C GLY A 39 -0.77 6.04 22.84
N ALA A 40 -1.53 6.97 23.43
CA ALA A 40 -0.99 7.93 24.39
C ALA A 40 -0.26 7.18 25.52
N GLY A 41 1.05 7.43 25.68
CA GLY A 41 1.89 6.73 26.66
C GLY A 41 2.57 5.45 26.16
N SER A 42 2.41 5.07 24.89
CA SER A 42 3.17 3.97 24.29
C SER A 42 4.67 4.36 24.25
N PRO A 43 5.57 3.62 24.93
CA PRO A 43 7.01 3.81 24.81
C PRO A 43 7.53 3.40 23.42
N TYR A 44 6.63 3.05 22.49
CA TYR A 44 6.93 2.55 21.16
C TYR A 44 6.30 3.41 20.03
N PRO A 45 7.04 3.65 18.92
CA PRO A 45 8.47 3.38 18.81
C PRO A 45 9.23 4.28 19.78
N PRO A 46 10.36 3.80 20.34
CA PRO A 46 11.28 4.65 21.08
C PRO A 46 11.56 5.90 20.24
N THR A 47 11.94 7.00 20.88
CA THR A 47 12.66 8.05 20.16
C THR A 47 13.95 7.40 19.64
N ASP A 48 13.90 6.89 18.42
CA ASP A 48 14.80 5.85 17.93
C ASP A 48 16.26 6.34 17.81
N SER A 49 16.57 7.62 17.97
CA SER A 49 17.93 8.14 17.74
C SER A 49 19.03 7.54 18.61
N GLU A 50 18.75 7.11 19.85
CA GLU A 50 19.79 6.56 20.75
C GLU A 50 20.01 5.05 20.59
N ASN A 51 19.02 4.30 20.09
CA ASN A 51 19.08 2.84 19.97
C ASN A 51 18.83 2.33 18.54
N TRP A 52 18.64 3.24 17.58
CA TRP A 52 18.61 2.93 16.16
C TRP A 52 20.00 2.62 15.68
N ASN A 53 20.18 1.42 15.16
CA ASN A 53 21.39 1.08 14.44
C ASN A 53 21.27 1.60 13.00
N PRO A 54 22.06 2.62 12.60
CA PRO A 54 22.05 3.11 11.22
C PRO A 54 22.48 2.05 10.21
N GLU A 55 23.17 1.00 10.66
CA GLU A 55 23.63 -0.13 9.86
C GLU A 55 22.80 -1.38 10.18
N PRO A 56 21.62 -1.59 9.55
CA PRO A 56 20.74 -2.71 9.88
C PRO A 56 21.46 -4.05 9.68
N VAL A 57 21.37 -4.92 10.68
CA VAL A 57 21.99 -6.26 10.69
C VAL A 57 21.38 -7.22 9.67
N TRP A 58 20.18 -6.90 9.19
CA TRP A 58 19.48 -7.64 8.17
C TRP A 58 18.57 -6.69 7.39
N ARG A 59 18.64 -6.74 6.06
CA ARG A 59 17.80 -5.96 5.17
C ARG A 59 17.72 -6.60 3.79
N ASP A 60 16.65 -6.27 3.07
CA ASP A 60 16.56 -6.52 1.64
C ASP A 60 15.74 -5.40 0.99
N GLU A 61 16.37 -4.67 0.07
CA GLU A 61 15.74 -3.59 -0.67
C GLU A 61 15.08 -4.09 -1.97
N PHE A 62 15.26 -5.37 -2.30
CA PHE A 62 14.69 -6.00 -3.49
C PHE A 62 15.10 -5.32 -4.81
N ASP A 63 16.33 -4.84 -4.89
CA ASP A 63 16.93 -4.23 -6.10
C ASP A 63 17.31 -5.25 -7.19
N GLY A 64 17.27 -6.54 -6.86
CA GLY A 64 17.58 -7.63 -7.79
C GLY A 64 16.46 -7.93 -8.79
N ASN A 65 16.57 -9.06 -9.48
CA ASN A 65 15.60 -9.51 -10.48
C ASN A 65 14.79 -10.75 -10.02
N SER A 66 15.04 -11.21 -8.79
CA SER A 66 14.40 -12.38 -8.19
C SER A 66 14.51 -12.30 -6.66
N LEU A 67 13.72 -13.09 -5.94
CA LEU A 67 13.83 -13.21 -4.49
C LEU A 67 15.19 -13.80 -4.09
N ASP A 68 15.88 -13.18 -3.13
CA ASP A 68 17.13 -13.70 -2.59
C ASP A 68 16.86 -14.91 -1.68
N GLY A 69 17.06 -16.11 -2.23
CA GLY A 69 16.87 -17.38 -1.52
C GLY A 69 17.85 -17.64 -0.38
N THR A 70 18.89 -16.81 -0.22
CA THR A 70 19.79 -16.88 0.95
C THR A 70 19.24 -16.12 2.15
N LYS A 71 18.33 -15.16 1.91
CA LYS A 71 17.66 -14.35 2.95
C LYS A 71 16.25 -14.81 3.24
N TRP A 72 15.53 -15.28 2.22
CA TRP A 72 14.10 -15.56 2.30
C TRP A 72 13.77 -17.00 1.95
N THR A 73 12.80 -17.56 2.67
CA THR A 73 12.20 -18.86 2.35
C THR A 73 10.73 -18.68 2.02
N SER A 74 10.32 -19.08 0.82
CA SER A 74 8.93 -19.03 0.40
C SER A 74 8.16 -20.27 0.84
N LEU A 75 6.95 -20.06 1.36
CA LEU A 75 6.00 -21.14 1.64
C LEU A 75 5.52 -21.77 0.33
N ASN A 76 5.34 -23.09 0.37
CA ASN A 76 4.74 -23.84 -0.72
C ASN A 76 3.74 -24.80 -0.12
N GLY A 77 2.47 -24.65 -0.48
CA GLY A 77 1.43 -25.51 0.04
C GLY A 77 0.07 -24.88 0.30
N GLY A 78 -0.90 -25.73 0.61
CA GLY A 78 -2.22 -25.31 1.04
C GLY A 78 -2.22 -24.81 2.49
N TRP A 79 -2.93 -23.72 2.75
CA TRP A 79 -3.32 -23.33 4.10
C TRP A 79 -4.84 -23.33 4.20
N LYS A 80 -5.35 -24.04 5.21
CA LYS A 80 -6.78 -24.11 5.51
C LYS A 80 -6.99 -24.13 7.02
N ASP A 81 -7.71 -23.14 7.53
CA ASP A 81 -8.33 -23.19 8.85
C ASP A 81 -9.70 -23.93 8.74
N GLU A 82 -10.17 -24.56 9.81
CA GLU A 82 -11.43 -25.33 9.86
C GLU A 82 -12.64 -24.47 9.43
N ASN A 83 -12.60 -23.18 9.72
CA ASN A 83 -13.67 -22.22 9.43
C ASN A 83 -13.47 -21.45 8.11
N GLN A 84 -12.40 -21.72 7.35
CA GLN A 84 -12.14 -21.02 6.09
C GLN A 84 -12.94 -21.62 4.93
N GLN A 85 -13.79 -20.77 4.31
CA GLN A 85 -14.56 -21.13 3.12
C GLN A 85 -13.69 -21.25 1.86
N VAL A 86 -12.53 -20.57 1.84
CA VAL A 86 -11.61 -20.54 0.70
C VAL A 86 -10.29 -21.20 1.07
N ARG A 87 -9.81 -22.11 0.20
CA ARG A 87 -8.48 -22.72 0.34
C ARG A 87 -7.45 -21.77 -0.26
N ASN A 88 -6.48 -21.34 0.55
CA ASN A 88 -5.32 -20.59 0.06
C ASN A 88 -4.21 -21.56 -0.34
N CYS A 89 -3.49 -21.22 -1.41
CA CYS A 89 -2.39 -22.02 -1.91
C CYS A 89 -1.19 -21.12 -2.15
N TYR A 90 -0.21 -21.24 -1.26
CA TYR A 90 1.07 -20.58 -1.43
C TYR A 90 1.90 -21.37 -2.43
N THR A 91 2.50 -20.65 -3.38
CA THR A 91 3.42 -21.26 -4.36
C THR A 91 4.68 -20.40 -4.46
N ARG A 92 5.78 -21.04 -4.87
CA ARG A 92 7.05 -20.36 -5.15
C ARG A 92 7.17 -19.89 -6.61
N SER A 93 6.07 -19.93 -7.36
CA SER A 93 6.06 -19.50 -8.76
C SER A 93 6.31 -18.00 -8.86
N ASP A 94 7.00 -17.56 -9.91
CA ASP A 94 7.22 -16.14 -10.21
C ASP A 94 5.89 -15.38 -10.45
N GLU A 95 4.83 -16.11 -10.79
CA GLU A 95 3.47 -15.56 -10.90
C GLU A 95 2.87 -15.14 -9.54
N ASN A 96 3.38 -15.70 -8.43
CA ASN A 96 2.92 -15.42 -7.08
C ASN A 96 3.95 -14.65 -6.25
N ILE A 97 5.24 -14.81 -6.55
CA ILE A 97 6.34 -14.17 -5.82
C ILE A 97 7.39 -13.73 -6.82
N ASN A 98 7.59 -12.43 -7.00
CA ASN A 98 8.70 -11.93 -7.80
C ASN A 98 9.25 -10.62 -7.24
N VAL A 99 10.42 -10.23 -7.72
CA VAL A 99 11.05 -8.96 -7.40
C VAL A 99 11.15 -8.13 -8.68
N SER A 100 10.65 -6.91 -8.63
CA SER A 100 10.78 -5.98 -9.75
C SER A 100 10.66 -4.53 -9.29
N GLY A 101 11.51 -3.65 -9.82
CA GLY A 101 11.41 -2.21 -9.56
C GLY A 101 11.70 -1.82 -8.11
N GLY A 102 12.60 -2.52 -7.42
CA GLY A 102 12.92 -2.25 -6.02
C GLY A 102 11.82 -2.70 -5.06
N SER A 103 11.11 -3.78 -5.39
CA SER A 103 9.96 -4.24 -4.60
C SER A 103 9.77 -5.76 -4.69
N LEU A 104 9.40 -6.35 -3.56
CA LEU A 104 8.85 -7.69 -3.48
C LEU A 104 7.35 -7.66 -3.81
N ASN A 105 6.95 -8.43 -4.82
CA ASN A 105 5.57 -8.59 -5.23
C ASN A 105 5.02 -9.93 -4.73
N LEU A 106 4.01 -9.87 -3.86
CA LEU A 106 3.22 -11.04 -3.44
C LEU A 106 1.85 -10.96 -4.11
N ILE A 107 1.60 -11.90 -5.03
CA ILE A 107 0.46 -11.82 -5.96
C ILE A 107 -0.52 -12.95 -5.66
N GLY A 108 -1.73 -12.58 -5.24
CA GLY A 108 -2.85 -13.49 -5.10
C GLY A 108 -3.55 -13.69 -6.45
N LEU A 109 -3.63 -14.94 -6.91
CA LEU A 109 -4.30 -15.28 -8.16
C LEU A 109 -5.52 -16.17 -7.90
N TYR A 110 -6.65 -15.83 -8.51
CA TYR A 110 -7.81 -16.70 -8.52
C TYR A 110 -7.64 -17.79 -9.57
N LYS A 111 -7.43 -19.03 -9.12
CA LYS A 111 -7.24 -20.21 -9.98
C LYS A 111 -8.25 -21.31 -9.62
N PRO A 112 -9.47 -21.28 -10.19
CA PRO A 112 -10.46 -22.34 -10.00
C PRO A 112 -9.91 -23.70 -10.38
N GLY A 113 -10.18 -24.73 -9.58
CA GLY A 113 -9.76 -26.10 -9.86
C GLY A 113 -8.28 -26.40 -9.59
N ALA A 114 -7.48 -25.42 -9.18
CA ALA A 114 -6.11 -25.66 -8.74
C ALA A 114 -6.10 -26.56 -7.49
N THR A 115 -5.28 -27.61 -7.52
CA THR A 115 -5.00 -28.46 -6.36
C THR A 115 -3.66 -28.08 -5.77
N CYS A 116 -3.56 -28.18 -4.44
CA CYS A 116 -2.42 -27.67 -3.70
C CYS A 116 -1.90 -28.81 -2.85
N THR A 117 -0.64 -29.18 -3.09
CA THR A 117 0.00 -30.37 -2.53
C THR A 117 0.94 -29.98 -1.40
N GLY A 118 0.86 -30.69 -0.27
CA GLY A 118 1.55 -30.32 0.97
C GLY A 118 0.86 -29.13 1.62
N GLY A 119 0.23 -29.33 2.77
CA GLY A 119 -0.36 -28.24 3.53
C GLY A 119 0.03 -28.38 4.97
N ASN A 120 0.53 -27.30 5.56
CA ASN A 120 0.64 -27.22 7.01
C ASN A 120 -0.78 -26.96 7.50
N THR A 121 -1.41 -27.96 8.12
CA THR A 121 -2.60 -27.70 8.93
C THR A 121 -2.17 -26.88 10.14
N LYS A 122 -2.93 -25.83 10.46
CA LYS A 122 -2.82 -25.18 11.76
C LYS A 122 -3.08 -26.25 12.82
N THR A 123 -2.05 -26.64 13.58
CA THR A 123 -2.18 -27.42 14.83
C THR A 123 -2.79 -26.57 15.92
#